data_AF-A0A1V5X158-F1
#
_entry.id   AF-A0A1V5X158-F1
#
_cell.length_a   1.000
_cell.length_b   1.000
_cell.length_c   1.000
_cell.angle_alpha   90.00
_cell.angle_beta   90.00
_cell.angle_gamma   90.00
#
_symmetry.space_group_name_H-M   'P 1'
#
loop_
_entity.id
_entity.type
_entity.pdbx_description
1 polymer ?
#
loop_
_entity_poly.entity_id
_entity_poly.type
_entity_poly.pdbx_seq_one_letter_code
_entity_poly.pdbx_strand_id
1 'polypeptide(L)'
;MSPLPHRILVVVFSILFGGSGTACAPPPTPVVERNLEKVKQEREPDKLVARGKAFAQMGDLTRAEQYFVSALEQGADADEVLPLLLRTCIESGRFRVAIDHARHGLKTHPNNSALRFLLGSLLQAVGEYREAIEQFERVVASNPEHADAHYALATIARDYLGDLMRADIHFREYLRLNPKGPYADEARNSLLQSVP
;
A
#
# COMPACT_ATOMS: atom_id res chain seq x y z
N MET A 1 -45.06 6.98 7.91
CA MET A 1 -44.25 6.88 6.68
C MET A 1 -42.89 7.50 6.96
N SER A 2 -41.86 6.66 6.88
CA SER A 2 -40.42 6.93 6.99
C SER A 2 -39.87 7.69 5.75
N PRO A 3 -38.55 8.04 5.63
CA PRO A 3 -37.65 8.80 6.54
C PRO A 3 -36.60 9.74 5.79
N LEU A 4 -35.66 10.34 6.55
CA LEU A 4 -34.28 10.83 6.22
C LEU A 4 -34.05 12.20 5.47
N PRO A 5 -32.84 12.84 5.55
CA PRO A 5 -31.64 12.56 6.38
C PRO A 5 -31.02 13.75 7.15
N HIS A 6 -30.24 13.41 8.19
CA HIS A 6 -29.26 14.27 8.85
C HIS A 6 -28.05 14.57 7.95
N ARG A 7 -27.65 15.85 7.88
CA ARG A 7 -26.30 16.28 7.50
C ARG A 7 -25.70 17.05 8.67
N ILE A 8 -24.70 16.45 9.33
CA ILE A 8 -23.86 17.15 10.31
C ILE A 8 -22.86 17.98 9.49
N LEU A 9 -23.15 19.28 9.37
CA LEU A 9 -22.23 20.28 8.85
C LEU A 9 -21.26 20.63 9.99
N VAL A 10 -19.98 20.30 9.84
CA VAL A 10 -18.92 20.83 10.69
C VAL A 10 -18.82 22.33 10.38
N VAL A 11 -19.49 23.15 11.20
CA VAL A 11 -19.37 24.60 11.14
C VAL A 11 -18.03 24.96 11.78
N VAL A 12 -17.03 25.23 10.94
CA VAL A 12 -15.87 26.02 11.31
C VAL A 12 -16.40 27.40 11.68
N PHE A 13 -16.44 27.68 12.98
CA PHE A 13 -16.93 28.94 13.51
C PHE A 13 -15.87 30.03 13.26
N SER A 14 -15.82 30.53 12.03
CA SER A 14 -15.17 31.79 11.70
C SER A 14 -16.06 32.91 12.24
N ILE A 15 -15.85 33.28 13.51
CA ILE A 15 -16.50 34.45 14.10
C ILE A 15 -15.89 35.70 13.45
N LEU A 16 -16.60 36.23 12.46
CA LEU A 16 -16.53 37.63 12.07
C LEU A 16 -17.10 38.47 13.22
N PHE A 17 -16.24 39.09 14.01
CA PHE A 17 -16.60 40.26 14.80
C PHE A 17 -15.64 41.39 14.46
N GLY A 18 -16.20 42.44 13.88
CA GLY A 18 -15.55 43.75 13.82
C GLY A 18 -15.37 44.27 15.24
N GLY A 19 -14.13 44.56 15.59
CA GLY A 19 -13.75 45.09 16.88
C GLY A 19 -12.24 45.23 16.95
N SER A 20 -11.75 46.45 16.76
CA SER A 20 -10.38 46.84 17.06
C SER A 20 -10.15 46.71 18.57
N GLY A 21 -9.78 45.51 19.01
CA GLY A 21 -9.40 45.20 20.38
C GLY A 21 -8.37 44.09 20.33
N THR A 22 -7.18 44.36 20.84
CA THR A 22 -6.13 43.37 21.10
C THR A 22 -6.62 42.39 22.16
N ALA A 23 -7.49 41.47 21.78
CA ALA A 23 -7.90 40.35 22.63
C ALA A 23 -6.74 39.35 22.66
N CYS A 24 -5.79 39.60 23.56
CA CYS A 24 -4.82 38.60 23.98
C CYS A 24 -5.62 37.46 24.62
N ALA A 25 -5.82 36.36 23.90
CA ALA A 25 -6.39 35.17 24.51
C ALA A 25 -5.53 34.80 25.73
N PRO A 26 -6.12 34.57 26.92
CA PRO A 26 -5.34 34.19 28.09
C PRO A 26 -4.57 32.90 27.77
N PRO A 27 -3.30 32.78 28.21
CA PRO A 27 -2.52 31.58 27.98
C PRO A 27 -3.26 30.36 28.56
N PRO A 28 -3.17 29.19 27.90
CA PRO A 28 -3.86 27.98 28.34
C PRO A 28 -3.50 27.66 29.80
N THR A 29 -4.49 27.19 30.56
CA THR A 29 -4.26 26.83 31.97
C THR A 29 -3.35 25.59 32.06
N PRO A 30 -2.64 25.37 33.19
CA PRO A 30 -1.75 24.21 33.34
C PRO A 30 -2.43 22.85 33.11
N VAL A 31 -3.74 22.75 33.38
CA VAL A 31 -4.54 21.55 33.08
C VAL A 31 -4.72 21.37 31.57
N VAL A 32 -5.00 22.46 30.85
CA VAL A 32 -5.14 22.45 29.39
C VAL A 32 -3.80 22.14 28.72
N GLU A 33 -2.70 22.73 29.19
CA GLU A 33 -1.35 22.43 28.70
C GLU A 33 -0.98 20.96 28.90
N ARG A 34 -1.22 20.40 30.09
CA ARG A 34 -0.96 18.99 30.38
C ARG A 34 -1.81 18.04 29.52
N ASN A 35 -3.05 18.42 29.24
CA ASN A 35 -3.92 17.65 28.35
C ASN A 35 -3.46 17.76 26.89
N LEU A 36 -3.02 18.94 26.44
CA LEU A 36 -2.44 19.15 25.11
C LEU A 36 -1.14 18.36 24.94
N GLU A 37 -0.28 18.32 25.95
CA GLU A 37 0.93 17.50 25.95
C GLU A 37 0.60 16.01 25.86
N LYS A 38 -0.40 15.53 26.61
CA LYS A 38 -0.86 14.14 26.49
C LYS A 38 -1.38 13.84 25.08
N VAL A 39 -2.18 14.73 24.49
CA VAL A 39 -2.69 14.58 23.12
C VAL A 39 -1.54 14.60 22.10
N LYS A 40 -0.54 15.46 22.28
CA LYS A 40 0.67 15.49 21.44
C LYS A 40 1.45 14.18 21.57
N GLN A 41 1.70 13.74 22.80
CA GLN A 41 2.39 12.48 23.09
C GLN A 41 1.62 11.25 22.60
N GLU A 42 0.29 11.31 22.47
CA GLU A 42 -0.53 10.24 21.89
C GLU A 42 -0.44 10.18 20.36
N ARG A 43 -0.04 11.28 19.72
CA ARG A 43 0.18 11.38 18.27
C ARG A 43 1.62 11.07 17.85
N GLU A 44 2.49 10.73 18.79
CA GLU A 44 3.85 10.28 18.47
C GLU A 44 3.78 9.10 17.48
N PRO A 45 4.46 9.18 16.33
CA PRO A 45 4.36 8.17 15.27
C PRO A 45 4.60 6.75 15.80
N ASP A 46 5.60 6.53 16.64
CA ASP A 46 5.91 5.22 17.23
C ASP A 46 4.73 4.60 18.01
N LYS A 47 3.98 5.43 18.75
CA LYS A 47 2.81 4.95 19.50
C LYS A 47 1.64 4.63 18.58
N LEU A 48 1.48 5.40 17.50
CA LEU A 48 0.47 5.11 16.47
C LEU A 48 0.81 3.79 15.77
N VAL A 49 2.07 3.57 15.41
CA VAL A 49 2.54 2.29 14.85
C VAL A 49 2.27 1.12 15.81
N ALA A 50 2.60 1.29 17.10
CA ALA A 50 2.35 0.26 18.11
C ALA A 50 0.85 -0.09 18.24
N ARG A 51 -0.03 0.93 18.22
CA ARG A 51 -1.49 0.72 18.22
C ARG A 51 -1.96 0.02 16.95
N GLY A 52 -1.47 0.43 15.78
CA GLY A 52 -1.78 -0.22 14.51
C GLY A 52 -1.43 -1.71 14.52
N LYS A 53 -0.23 -2.05 15.01
CA LYS A 53 0.22 -3.44 15.18
C LYS A 53 -0.70 -4.23 16.14
N ALA A 54 -1.09 -3.63 17.27
CA ALA A 54 -1.99 -4.27 18.23
C ALA A 54 -3.38 -4.54 17.65
N PHE A 55 -3.98 -3.58 16.93
CA PHE A 55 -5.28 -3.78 16.28
C PHE A 55 -5.21 -4.80 15.14
N ALA A 56 -4.13 -4.83 14.37
CA ALA A 56 -3.92 -5.83 13.33
C ALA A 56 -3.88 -7.24 13.94
N GLN A 57 -3.18 -7.43 15.06
CA GLN A 57 -3.14 -8.71 15.78
C GLN A 57 -4.50 -9.15 16.31
N MET A 58 -5.38 -8.19 16.66
CA MET A 58 -6.75 -8.46 17.09
C MET A 58 -7.71 -8.74 15.92
N GLY A 59 -7.24 -8.63 14.67
CA GLY A 59 -8.07 -8.75 13.47
C GLY A 59 -8.92 -7.52 13.16
N ASP A 60 -8.76 -6.42 13.91
CA ASP A 60 -9.42 -5.16 13.61
C ASP A 60 -8.61 -4.38 12.57
N LEU A 61 -8.66 -4.87 11.34
CA LEU A 61 -7.88 -4.34 10.22
C LEU A 61 -8.28 -2.92 9.84
N THR A 62 -9.52 -2.51 10.13
CA THR A 62 -10.00 -1.14 9.89
C THR A 62 -9.30 -0.14 10.80
N ARG A 63 -9.26 -0.40 12.11
CA ARG A 63 -8.54 0.48 13.04
C ARG A 63 -7.04 0.41 12.82
N ALA A 64 -6.50 -0.77 12.51
CA ALA A 64 -5.08 -0.92 12.20
C ALA A 64 -4.66 0.00 11.04
N GLU A 65 -5.41 -0.01 9.93
CA GLU A 65 -5.17 0.89 8.79
C GLU A 65 -5.18 2.35 9.21
N GLN A 66 -6.19 2.79 9.96
CA GLN A 66 -6.30 4.18 10.43
C GLN A 66 -5.06 4.60 11.23
N TYR A 67 -4.59 3.76 12.14
CA TYR A 67 -3.39 4.06 12.93
C TYR A 67 -2.12 4.11 12.09
N PHE A 68 -1.96 3.23 11.11
CA PHE A 68 -0.80 3.26 10.21
C PHE A 68 -0.81 4.49 9.31
N VAL A 69 -1.97 4.87 8.76
CA VAL A 69 -2.11 6.10 7.97
C VAL A 69 -1.78 7.32 8.83
N SER A 70 -2.35 7.43 10.03
CA SER A 70 -2.01 8.52 10.95
C SER A 70 -0.54 8.51 11.35
N ALA A 71 0.09 7.35 11.52
CA ALA A 71 1.52 7.28 11.81
C ALA A 71 2.36 7.89 10.67
N LEU A 72 2.05 7.56 9.42
CA LEU A 72 2.70 8.15 8.24
C LEU A 72 2.47 9.67 8.17
N GLU A 73 1.25 10.14 8.44
CA GLU A 73 0.93 11.58 8.48
C GLU A 73 1.73 12.34 9.56
N GLN A 74 2.11 11.66 10.65
CA GLN A 74 2.95 12.23 11.72
C GLN A 74 4.45 12.03 11.49
N GLY A 75 4.85 11.54 10.30
CA GLY A 75 6.26 11.40 9.94
C GLY A 75 6.92 10.11 10.42
N ALA A 76 6.15 9.05 10.69
CA ALA A 76 6.72 7.72 10.87
C ALA A 76 7.51 7.29 9.63
N ASP A 77 8.52 6.44 9.84
CA ASP A 77 9.30 5.87 8.76
C ASP A 77 8.40 5.02 7.84
N ALA A 78 8.33 5.41 6.57
CA ALA A 78 7.52 4.73 5.59
C ALA A 78 8.06 3.34 5.26
N ASP A 79 9.37 3.10 5.38
CA ASP A 79 9.94 1.77 5.17
C ASP A 79 9.51 0.79 6.28
N GLU A 80 9.23 1.29 7.49
CA GLU A 80 8.65 0.48 8.57
C GLU A 80 7.13 0.30 8.39
N VAL A 81 6.40 1.39 8.12
CA VAL A 81 4.94 1.41 8.27
C VAL A 81 4.22 0.96 7.01
N LEU A 82 4.72 1.29 5.82
CA LEU A 82 4.05 0.98 4.56
C LEU A 82 3.84 -0.54 4.34
N PRO A 83 4.80 -1.43 4.64
CA PRO A 83 4.57 -2.87 4.55
C PRO A 83 3.43 -3.36 5.47
N LEU A 84 3.31 -2.77 6.68
CA LEU A 84 2.26 -3.13 7.64
C LEU A 84 0.88 -2.67 7.15
N LEU A 85 0.82 -1.44 6.62
CA LEU A 85 -0.39 -0.87 6.03
C LEU A 85 -0.87 -1.71 4.85
N LEU A 86 0.02 -2.02 3.90
CA LEU A 86 -0.34 -2.80 2.71
C LEU A 86 -0.81 -4.21 3.07
N ARG A 87 -0.12 -4.89 3.99
CA ARG A 87 -0.55 -6.19 4.51
C ARG A 87 -1.95 -6.11 5.13
N THR A 88 -2.21 -5.08 5.93
CA THR A 88 -3.54 -4.86 6.57
C THR A 88 -4.64 -4.66 5.53
N CYS A 89 -4.38 -3.88 4.48
CA CYS A 89 -5.35 -3.68 3.39
C CYS A 89 -5.58 -4.97 2.59
N ILE A 90 -4.52 -5.76 2.34
CA ILE A 90 -4.60 -7.05 1.63
C ILE A 90 -5.39 -8.08 2.44
N GLU A 91 -5.09 -8.24 3.73
CA GLU A 91 -5.78 -9.16 4.63
C GLU A 91 -7.26 -8.80 4.79
N SER A 92 -7.61 -7.51 4.68
CA SER A 92 -9.00 -7.04 4.68
C SER A 92 -9.68 -7.12 3.31
N GLY A 93 -9.02 -7.66 2.28
CA GLY A 93 -9.54 -7.77 0.91
C GLY A 93 -9.68 -6.43 0.18
N ARG A 94 -9.19 -5.34 0.76
CA ARG A 94 -9.30 -3.97 0.22
C ARG A 94 -8.15 -3.69 -0.74
N PHE A 95 -8.06 -4.49 -1.81
CA PHE A 95 -6.97 -4.40 -2.80
C PHE A 95 -6.85 -3.01 -3.45
N ARG A 96 -7.97 -2.33 -3.68
CA ARG A 96 -7.98 -0.97 -4.26
C ARG A 96 -7.32 0.06 -3.34
N VAL A 97 -7.61 -0.01 -2.05
CA VAL A 97 -6.97 0.85 -1.04
C VAL A 97 -5.48 0.54 -0.93
N ALA A 98 -5.11 -0.75 -0.98
CA ALA A 98 -3.70 -1.16 -1.00
C ALA A 98 -2.95 -0.59 -2.23
N ILE A 99 -3.57 -0.60 -3.42
CA ILE A 99 -3.01 0.00 -4.64
C ILE A 99 -2.76 1.49 -4.44
N ASP A 100 -3.72 2.23 -3.88
CA ASP A 100 -3.58 3.67 -3.66
C ASP A 100 -2.42 3.99 -2.70
N HIS A 101 -2.30 3.23 -1.59
CA HIS A 101 -1.18 3.35 -0.67
C HIS A 101 0.16 2.99 -1.32
N ALA A 102 0.21 1.93 -2.13
CA ALA A 102 1.44 1.52 -2.81
C ALA A 102 1.89 2.55 -3.86
N ARG A 103 0.94 3.13 -4.63
CA ARG A 103 1.22 4.24 -5.55
C ARG A 103 1.75 5.46 -4.81
N HIS A 104 1.16 5.81 -3.66
CA HIS A 104 1.64 6.92 -2.86
C HIS A 104 3.06 6.68 -2.34
N GLY A 105 3.34 5.48 -1.80
CA GLY A 105 4.67 5.11 -1.35
C GLY A 105 5.72 5.13 -2.46
N LEU A 106 5.37 4.77 -3.70
CA LEU A 106 6.28 4.87 -4.83
C LEU A 106 6.54 6.32 -5.29
N LYS A 107 5.70 7.29 -4.91
CA LYS A 107 5.99 8.72 -5.16
C LYS A 107 7.11 9.22 -4.25
N THR A 108 7.14 8.75 -3.00
CA THR A 108 8.19 9.13 -2.03
C THR A 108 9.43 8.26 -2.17
N HIS A 109 9.27 6.98 -2.54
CA HIS A 109 10.36 6.00 -2.63
C HIS A 109 10.36 5.34 -4.03
N PRO A 110 10.73 6.09 -5.08
CA PRO A 110 10.60 5.63 -6.48
C PRO A 110 11.45 4.40 -6.81
N ASN A 111 12.51 4.15 -6.04
CA ASN A 111 13.45 3.04 -6.25
C ASN A 111 13.12 1.80 -5.40
N ASN A 112 12.02 1.80 -4.64
CA ASN A 112 11.63 0.65 -3.84
C ASN A 112 11.06 -0.46 -4.76
N SER A 113 11.95 -1.37 -5.19
CA SER A 113 11.61 -2.46 -6.12
C SER A 113 10.61 -3.46 -5.52
N ALA A 114 10.72 -3.76 -4.23
CA ALA A 114 9.79 -4.64 -3.53
C ALA A 114 8.36 -4.07 -3.51
N LEU A 115 8.22 -2.78 -3.22
CA LEU A 115 6.94 -2.08 -3.28
C LEU A 115 6.37 -2.05 -4.69
N ARG A 116 7.23 -1.88 -5.71
CA ARG A 116 6.82 -1.92 -7.11
C ARG A 116 6.31 -3.29 -7.54
N PHE A 117 6.98 -4.36 -7.14
CA PHE A 117 6.53 -5.73 -7.35
C PHE A 117 5.18 -6.00 -6.67
N LEU A 118 5.02 -5.53 -5.43
CA LEU A 118 3.74 -5.64 -4.71
C LEU A 118 2.62 -4.89 -5.41
N LEU A 119 2.86 -3.66 -5.90
CA LEU A 119 1.89 -2.92 -6.69
C LEU A 119 1.50 -3.69 -7.96
N GLY A 120 2.46 -4.26 -8.69
CA GLY A 120 2.19 -5.11 -9.85
C GLY A 120 1.30 -6.31 -9.50
N SER A 121 1.59 -6.97 -8.38
CA SER A 121 0.83 -8.12 -7.88
C SER A 121 -0.61 -7.76 -7.52
N LEU A 122 -0.81 -6.61 -6.87
CA LEU A 122 -2.13 -6.09 -6.54
C LEU A 122 -2.93 -5.72 -7.78
N LEU A 123 -2.30 -5.05 -8.75
CA LEU A 123 -2.92 -4.70 -10.04
C LEU A 123 -3.33 -5.95 -10.81
N GLN A 124 -2.48 -6.98 -10.83
CA GLN A 124 -2.81 -8.28 -11.43
C GLN A 124 -4.01 -8.92 -10.74
N ALA A 125 -4.06 -8.92 -9.40
CA ALA A 125 -5.16 -9.48 -8.63
C ALA A 125 -6.52 -8.80 -8.89
N VAL A 126 -6.53 -7.51 -9.25
CA VAL A 126 -7.76 -6.77 -9.58
C VAL A 126 -8.02 -6.69 -11.10
N GLY A 127 -7.26 -7.41 -11.92
CA GLY A 127 -7.45 -7.51 -13.38
C GLY A 127 -6.87 -6.33 -14.18
N GLU A 128 -6.07 -5.46 -13.58
CA GLU A 128 -5.42 -4.33 -14.26
C GLU A 128 -4.09 -4.76 -14.90
N TYR A 129 -4.16 -5.74 -15.80
CA TYR A 129 -3.00 -6.43 -16.35
C TYR A 129 -2.01 -5.52 -17.07
N ARG A 130 -2.49 -4.51 -17.81
CA ARG A 130 -1.61 -3.59 -18.54
C ARG A 130 -0.67 -2.85 -17.58
N GLU A 131 -1.20 -2.31 -16.50
CA GLU A 131 -0.38 -1.58 -15.54
C GLU A 131 0.46 -2.52 -14.67
N ALA A 132 -0.05 -3.73 -14.36
CA ALA A 132 0.73 -4.76 -13.70
C ALA A 132 2.00 -5.09 -14.50
N ILE A 133 1.88 -5.30 -15.81
CA ILE A 133 3.02 -5.52 -16.71
C ILE A 133 4.03 -4.37 -16.61
N GLU A 134 3.58 -3.11 -16.69
CA GLU A 134 4.49 -1.95 -16.59
C GLU A 134 5.27 -1.93 -15.27
N GLN A 135 4.64 -2.31 -14.15
CA GLN A 135 5.33 -2.39 -12.87
C GLN A 135 6.34 -3.54 -12.83
N PHE A 136 5.96 -4.73 -13.30
CA PHE A 136 6.86 -5.88 -13.31
C PHE A 136 8.04 -5.71 -14.28
N GLU A 137 7.83 -5.10 -15.45
CA GLU A 137 8.90 -4.75 -16.39
C GLU A 137 9.93 -3.83 -15.74
N ARG A 138 9.49 -2.83 -14.96
CA ARG A 138 10.40 -1.96 -14.20
C ARG A 138 11.14 -2.70 -13.09
N VAL A 139 10.51 -3.69 -12.46
CA VAL A 139 11.18 -4.56 -11.48
C VAL A 139 12.28 -5.36 -12.17
N VAL A 140 11.99 -6.05 -13.28
CA VAL A 140 12.98 -6.81 -14.05
C VAL A 140 14.07 -5.92 -14.63
N ALA A 141 13.75 -4.71 -15.09
CA ALA A 141 14.74 -3.76 -15.61
C ALA A 141 15.73 -3.29 -14.54
N SER A 142 15.29 -3.16 -13.28
CA SER A 142 16.15 -2.75 -12.15
C SER A 142 16.82 -3.93 -11.45
N ASN A 143 16.17 -5.10 -11.44
CA ASN A 143 16.66 -6.34 -10.88
C ASN A 143 16.30 -7.52 -11.82
N PRO A 144 17.18 -7.83 -12.81
CA PRO A 144 16.96 -8.93 -13.73
C PRO A 144 16.92 -10.31 -13.06
N GLU A 145 17.37 -10.44 -11.80
CA GLU A 145 17.35 -11.71 -11.06
C GLU A 145 16.09 -11.88 -10.20
N HIS A 146 15.10 -11.02 -10.34
CA HIS A 146 13.84 -11.13 -9.60
C HIS A 146 12.94 -12.23 -10.20
N ALA A 147 13.15 -13.48 -9.77
CA ALA A 147 12.42 -14.66 -10.28
C ALA A 147 10.90 -14.46 -10.30
N ASP A 148 10.29 -14.00 -9.20
CA ASP A 148 8.83 -13.87 -9.13
C ASP A 148 8.25 -12.83 -10.11
N ALA A 149 9.03 -11.80 -10.48
CA ALA A 149 8.61 -10.82 -11.49
C ALA A 149 8.64 -11.42 -12.90
N HIS A 150 9.62 -12.28 -13.20
CA HIS A 150 9.62 -13.07 -14.43
C HIS A 150 8.41 -14.00 -14.48
N TYR A 151 8.11 -14.71 -13.39
CA TYR A 151 6.92 -15.56 -13.32
C TYR A 151 5.63 -14.78 -13.55
N ALA A 152 5.47 -13.62 -12.90
CA ALA A 152 4.28 -12.78 -13.08
C ALA A 152 4.13 -12.29 -14.53
N LEU A 153 5.21 -11.83 -15.17
CA LEU A 153 5.19 -11.45 -16.60
C LEU A 153 4.85 -12.65 -17.50
N ALA A 154 5.37 -13.83 -17.21
CA ALA A 154 5.11 -15.04 -17.98
C ALA A 154 3.62 -15.44 -17.93
N THR A 155 3.03 -15.45 -16.73
CA THR A 155 1.60 -15.79 -16.55
C THR A 155 0.69 -14.77 -17.21
N ILE A 156 0.96 -13.46 -17.10
CA ILE A 156 0.16 -12.45 -17.80
C ILE A 156 0.31 -12.59 -19.33
N ALA A 157 1.53 -12.84 -19.83
CA ALA A 157 1.75 -13.04 -21.25
C ALA A 157 0.98 -14.27 -21.79
N ARG A 158 1.03 -15.39 -21.07
CA ARG A 158 0.32 -16.63 -21.42
C ARG A 158 -1.20 -16.47 -21.35
N ASP A 159 -1.70 -16.01 -20.21
CA ASP A 159 -3.12 -16.13 -19.85
C ASP A 159 -3.96 -14.95 -20.32
N TYR A 160 -3.38 -13.74 -20.36
CA TYR A 160 -4.10 -12.52 -20.74
C TYR A 160 -3.77 -12.05 -22.16
N LEU A 161 -2.50 -12.08 -22.56
CA LEU A 161 -2.09 -11.62 -23.90
C LEU A 161 -2.15 -12.71 -24.96
N GLY A 162 -2.10 -13.99 -24.57
CA GLY A 162 -1.93 -15.11 -25.50
C GLY A 162 -0.56 -15.12 -26.21
N ASP A 163 0.41 -14.35 -25.70
CA ASP A 163 1.75 -14.25 -26.24
C ASP A 163 2.64 -15.35 -25.66
N LEU A 164 2.52 -16.53 -26.26
CA LEU A 164 3.24 -17.73 -25.81
C LEU A 164 4.76 -17.60 -25.96
N MET A 165 5.24 -16.81 -26.93
CA MET A 165 6.68 -16.59 -27.11
C MET A 165 7.25 -15.77 -25.95
N ARG A 166 6.58 -14.68 -25.59
CA ARG A 166 6.99 -13.86 -24.46
C ARG A 166 6.86 -14.62 -23.15
N ALA A 167 5.81 -15.43 -22.99
CA ALA A 167 5.66 -16.31 -21.85
C ALA A 167 6.83 -17.29 -21.71
N ASP A 168 7.23 -17.96 -22.80
CA ASP A 168 8.38 -18.90 -22.81
C ASP A 168 9.68 -18.23 -22.36
N ILE A 169 9.98 -17.02 -22.86
CA ILE A 169 11.16 -16.26 -22.44
C ILE A 169 11.18 -16.05 -20.92
N HIS A 170 10.08 -15.57 -20.36
CA HIS A 170 10.03 -15.27 -18.93
C HIS A 170 9.94 -16.53 -18.05
N PHE A 171 9.27 -17.61 -18.48
CA PHE A 171 9.26 -18.88 -17.76
C PHE A 171 10.65 -19.53 -17.73
N ARG A 172 11.42 -19.46 -18.83
CA ARG A 172 12.81 -19.93 -18.84
C ARG A 172 13.67 -19.17 -17.85
N GLU A 173 13.52 -17.85 -17.78
CA GLU A 173 14.28 -17.04 -16.84
C GLU A 173 13.89 -17.29 -15.38
N TYR A 174 12.58 -17.44 -15.10
CA TYR A 174 12.12 -17.91 -13.78
C TYR A 174 12.75 -19.25 -13.39
N LEU A 175 12.77 -20.23 -14.30
CA LEU A 175 13.35 -21.55 -14.05
C LEU A 175 14.87 -21.52 -13.92
N ARG A 176 15.55 -20.60 -14.61
CA ARG A 176 17.00 -20.38 -14.47
C ARG A 176 17.33 -19.87 -13.07
N LEU A 177 16.55 -18.90 -12.57
CA LEU A 177 16.74 -18.26 -11.28
C LEU A 177 16.26 -19.14 -10.11
N ASN A 178 15.15 -19.85 -10.29
CA ASN A 178 14.50 -20.64 -9.25
C ASN A 178 14.00 -22.00 -9.77
N PRO A 179 14.91 -22.93 -10.13
CA PRO A 179 14.55 -24.22 -10.74
C PRO A 179 13.76 -25.16 -9.82
N LYS A 180 13.73 -24.90 -8.51
CA LYS A 180 12.96 -25.68 -7.52
C LYS A 180 11.93 -24.80 -6.80
N GLY A 181 11.58 -23.66 -7.40
CA GLY A 181 10.61 -22.72 -6.85
C GLY A 181 9.20 -23.29 -6.81
N PRO A 182 8.28 -22.61 -6.09
CA PRO A 182 6.90 -23.07 -5.92
C PRO A 182 6.13 -23.22 -7.24
N TYR A 183 6.53 -22.50 -8.29
CA TYR A 183 5.89 -22.54 -9.61
C TYR A 183 6.74 -23.26 -10.67
N ALA A 184 7.79 -23.98 -10.28
CA ALA A 184 8.72 -24.58 -11.23
C ALA A 184 8.06 -25.61 -12.16
N ASP A 185 7.17 -26.45 -11.63
CA ASP A 185 6.48 -27.45 -12.45
C ASP A 185 5.49 -26.82 -13.42
N GLU A 186 4.75 -25.80 -12.99
CA GLU A 186 3.88 -25.02 -13.89
C GLU A 186 4.69 -24.34 -15.00
N ALA A 187 5.80 -23.69 -14.64
CA ALA A 187 6.65 -23.01 -15.60
C ALA A 187 7.22 -23.99 -16.63
N ARG A 188 7.67 -25.19 -16.22
CA ARG A 188 8.15 -26.23 -17.14
C ARG A 188 7.07 -26.68 -18.12
N ASN A 189 5.86 -26.92 -17.62
CA ASN A 189 4.73 -27.36 -18.42
C ASN A 189 4.26 -26.29 -19.41
N SER A 190 4.63 -25.04 -19.18
CA SER A 190 4.27 -23.89 -20.02
C SER A 190 5.33 -23.53 -21.07
N LEU A 191 6.49 -24.20 -21.06
CA LEU A 191 7.53 -23.95 -22.05
C LEU A 191 7.08 -24.41 -23.43
N LEU A 192 7.41 -23.63 -24.45
CA LEU A 192 7.29 -24.08 -25.82
C LEU A 192 8.31 -25.19 -26.04
N GLN A 193 7.84 -26.35 -26.50
CA GLN A 193 8.74 -27.40 -26.95
C GLN A 193 9.55 -26.85 -28.12
N SER A 194 10.85 -27.15 -28.12
CA SER A 194 11.69 -26.90 -29.29
C SER A 194 11.04 -27.58 -30.50
N VAL A 195 10.69 -26.77 -31.50
CA VAL A 195 10.32 -27.30 -32.81
C VAL A 195 11.55 -28.07 -33.32
N PRO A 196 11.41 -29.37 -33.66
CA PRO A 196 12.54 -30.20 -34.09
C PRO A 196 13.22 -29.66 -35.35
#